data_AF-A0A955XD99-F1
#
_entry.id   AF-A0A955XD99-F1
#
_cell.length_a   1.000
_cell.length_b   1.000
_cell.length_c   1.000
_cell.angle_alpha   90.00
_cell.angle_beta   90.00
_cell.angle_gamma   90.00
#
_symmetry.space_group_name_H-M   'P 1'
#
loop_
_entity.id
_entity.type
_entity.pdbx_description
1 polymer ?
#
loop_
_entity_poly.entity_id
_entity_poly.type
_entity_poly.pdbx_seq_one_letter_code
_entity_poly.pdbx_strand_id
1 'polypeptide(L)'
;MVSAVSVCLAALVAAAPAADGQLAEGIRQYEARDYAAALGALTQALDTAKGVRQRAKVHVYIGLIQYAYKQTKDAEKSFEEALELNPRARLPKDAPRGAQKVFARVKPHSERVTARRTDRT
;
A
#
# COMPACT_ATOMS: atom_id res chain seq x y z
N MET A 1 -33.83 18.32 41.89
CA MET A 1 -33.44 18.70 40.51
C MET A 1 -32.50 17.61 40.03
N VAL A 2 -33.03 16.62 39.31
CA VAL A 2 -32.25 15.45 38.83
C VAL A 2 -32.47 15.35 37.33
N SER A 3 -31.45 14.84 36.63
CA SER A 3 -31.42 14.41 35.23
C SER A 3 -30.99 15.50 34.24
N ALA A 4 -30.04 15.28 33.33
CA ALA A 4 -29.35 14.05 32.98
C ALA A 4 -28.02 14.40 32.29
N VAL A 5 -26.94 13.77 32.75
CA VAL A 5 -25.78 13.48 31.91
C VAL A 5 -26.22 12.36 30.96
N SER A 6 -26.34 12.69 29.68
CA SER A 6 -26.73 11.77 28.60
C SER A 6 -26.38 12.48 27.29
N VAL A 7 -25.57 11.97 26.39
CA VAL A 7 -25.12 10.61 26.12
C VAL A 7 -23.72 10.74 25.53
N CYS A 8 -22.78 9.90 26.00
CA CYS A 8 -21.52 9.63 25.31
C CYS A 8 -21.84 9.25 23.86
N LEU A 9 -21.55 10.16 22.94
CA LEU A 9 -21.71 9.90 21.52
C LEU A 9 -20.69 8.85 21.12
N ALA A 10 -21.21 7.64 20.98
CA ALA A 10 -20.70 6.50 20.23
C ALA A 10 -19.17 6.38 20.20
N ALA A 11 -18.66 5.49 21.07
CA ALA A 11 -17.53 4.67 20.69
C ALA A 11 -17.88 3.98 19.36
N LEU A 12 -17.45 4.58 18.25
CA LEU A 12 -17.28 3.87 17.00
C LEU A 12 -16.18 2.85 17.30
N VAL A 13 -16.59 1.69 17.81
CA VAL A 13 -15.84 0.46 17.62
C VAL A 13 -15.86 0.24 16.11
N ALA A 14 -14.97 0.96 15.41
CA ALA A 14 -14.49 0.52 14.13
C ALA A 14 -13.81 -0.81 14.45
N ALA A 15 -14.57 -1.90 14.26
CA ALA A 15 -14.03 -3.23 14.23
C ALA A 15 -12.78 -3.13 13.38
N ALA A 16 -11.60 -3.20 14.03
CA ALA A 16 -10.33 -2.95 13.39
C ALA A 16 -10.35 -3.80 12.13
N PRO A 17 -10.48 -3.21 10.92
CA PRO A 17 -10.64 -4.05 9.77
C PRO A 17 -9.33 -4.80 9.73
N ALA A 18 -9.41 -6.13 9.88
CA ALA A 18 -8.29 -7.03 9.73
C ALA A 18 -7.49 -6.52 8.54
N ALA A 19 -6.17 -6.49 8.57
CA ALA A 19 -5.33 -5.77 7.59
C ALA A 19 -5.79 -5.86 6.12
N ASP A 20 -6.45 -6.95 5.73
CA ASP A 20 -7.13 -7.15 4.45
C ASP A 20 -8.22 -6.10 4.15
N GLY A 21 -9.03 -5.70 5.14
CA GLY A 21 -10.05 -4.67 5.06
C GLY A 21 -9.49 -3.26 4.90
N GLN A 22 -8.41 -2.88 5.61
CA GLN A 22 -7.75 -1.59 5.38
C GLN A 22 -7.10 -1.52 4.00
N LEU A 23 -6.44 -2.60 3.57
CA LEU A 23 -5.89 -2.68 2.21
C LEU A 23 -7.01 -2.57 1.17
N ALA A 24 -8.12 -3.27 1.34
CA ALA A 24 -9.25 -3.20 0.42
C ALA A 24 -9.87 -1.79 0.37
N GLU A 25 -10.01 -1.12 1.52
CA GLU A 25 -10.47 0.28 1.59
C GLU A 25 -9.51 1.21 0.83
N GLY A 26 -8.21 1.13 1.11
CA GLY A 26 -7.23 1.97 0.44
C GLY A 26 -7.20 1.78 -1.08
N ILE A 27 -7.44 0.55 -1.55
CA ILE A 27 -7.58 0.26 -2.99
C ILE A 27 -8.84 0.91 -3.57
N ARG A 28 -9.99 0.80 -2.90
CA ARG A 28 -11.23 1.44 -3.35
C ARG A 28 -11.08 2.96 -3.44
N GLN A 29 -10.45 3.56 -2.43
CA GLN A 29 -10.20 5.00 -2.40
C GLN A 29 -9.23 5.43 -3.51
N TYR A 30 -8.19 4.63 -3.77
CA TYR A 30 -7.29 4.84 -4.91
C TYR A 30 -8.05 4.81 -6.25
N GLU A 31 -8.92 3.81 -6.45
CA GLU A 31 -9.75 3.69 -7.65
C GLU A 31 -10.72 4.88 -7.79
N ALA A 32 -11.23 5.40 -6.66
CA ALA A 32 -12.03 6.62 -6.58
C ALA A 32 -11.20 7.91 -6.75
N ARG A 33 -9.87 7.81 -6.90
CA ARG A 33 -8.90 8.92 -6.96
C ARG A 33 -8.84 9.79 -5.70
N ASP A 34 -9.40 9.30 -4.59
CA ASP A 34 -9.21 9.91 -3.27
C ASP A 34 -7.88 9.43 -2.69
N TYR A 35 -6.80 9.99 -3.23
CA TYR A 35 -5.45 9.59 -2.87
C TYR A 35 -5.08 9.92 -1.42
N ALA A 36 -5.67 10.96 -0.84
CA ALA A 36 -5.42 11.34 0.54
C ALA A 36 -6.02 10.31 1.50
N ALA A 37 -7.29 9.93 1.30
CA ALA A 37 -7.90 8.86 2.07
C ALA A 37 -7.16 7.54 1.83
N ALA A 38 -6.85 7.22 0.57
CA ALA A 38 -6.17 5.99 0.19
C ALA A 38 -4.83 5.83 0.92
N LEU A 39 -4.01 6.88 1.00
CA LEU A 39 -2.76 6.86 1.75
C LEU A 39 -2.99 6.59 3.25
N GLY A 40 -4.04 7.16 3.84
CA GLY A 40 -4.41 6.90 5.23
C GLY A 40 -4.72 5.42 5.47
N ALA A 41 -5.60 4.84 4.65
CA ALA A 41 -5.99 3.43 4.76
C ALA A 41 -4.82 2.48 4.43
N LEU A 42 -4.01 2.79 3.41
CA LEU A 42 -2.84 2.00 3.03
C LEU A 42 -1.75 2.01 4.10
N THR A 43 -1.53 3.15 4.77
CA THR A 43 -0.59 3.24 5.90
C THR A 43 -1.04 2.35 7.06
N GLN A 44 -2.33 2.42 7.44
CA GLN A 44 -2.88 1.54 8.47
C GLN A 44 -2.83 0.05 8.07
N ALA A 45 -3.01 -0.24 6.78
CA ALA A 45 -2.85 -1.60 6.26
C ALA A 45 -1.41 -2.09 6.41
N LEU A 46 -0.40 -1.22 6.27
CA LEU A 46 1.00 -1.57 6.45
C LEU A 46 1.31 -1.94 7.91
N ASP A 47 0.79 -1.16 8.86
CA ASP A 47 0.98 -1.38 10.30
C ASP A 47 0.37 -2.70 10.79
N THR A 48 -0.73 -3.12 10.16
CA THR A 48 -1.48 -4.32 10.54
C THR A 48 -1.17 -5.53 9.66
N ALA A 49 -0.41 -5.37 8.57
CA ALA A 49 -0.18 -6.41 7.57
C ALA A 49 0.49 -7.65 8.15
N LYS A 50 -0.16 -8.81 7.98
CA LYS A 50 0.32 -10.09 8.53
C LYS A 50 1.29 -10.83 7.62
N GLY A 51 1.46 -10.38 6.38
CA GLY A 51 2.22 -11.12 5.36
C GLY A 51 3.00 -10.26 4.39
N VAL A 52 4.07 -10.82 3.83
CA VAL A 52 4.92 -10.15 2.82
C VAL A 52 4.14 -9.79 1.55
N ARG A 53 3.17 -10.63 1.14
CA ARG A 53 2.32 -10.37 -0.04
C ARG A 53 1.44 -9.14 0.14
N GLN A 54 0.90 -8.96 1.34
CA GLN A 54 0.04 -7.83 1.67
C GLN A 54 0.84 -6.53 1.72
N ARG A 55 1.97 -6.53 2.44
CA ARG A 55 2.90 -5.39 2.48
C ARG A 55 3.36 -5.00 1.08
N ALA A 56 3.78 -5.96 0.26
CA ALA A 56 4.17 -5.71 -1.12
C ALA A 56 3.04 -5.04 -1.93
N LYS A 57 1.80 -5.50 -1.76
CA LYS A 57 0.63 -4.90 -2.43
C LYS A 57 0.38 -3.47 -1.93
N VAL A 58 0.51 -3.20 -0.64
CA VAL A 58 0.43 -1.83 -0.09
C VAL A 58 1.45 -0.91 -0.75
N HIS A 59 2.73 -1.32 -0.80
CA HIS A 59 3.79 -0.53 -1.44
C HIS A 59 3.53 -0.29 -2.93
N VAL A 60 2.92 -1.24 -3.66
CA VAL A 60 2.46 -1.01 -5.04
C VAL A 60 1.47 0.15 -5.12
N TYR A 61 0.43 0.18 -4.27
CA TYR A 61 -0.58 1.25 -4.34
C TYR A 61 -0.02 2.59 -3.86
N ILE A 62 0.84 2.62 -2.85
CA ILE A 62 1.55 3.84 -2.44
C ILE A 62 2.40 4.39 -3.60
N GLY A 63 3.14 3.53 -4.30
CA GLY A 63 3.95 3.94 -5.46
C GLY A 63 3.10 4.50 -6.61
N LEU A 64 1.91 3.94 -6.84
CA LEU A 64 0.97 4.47 -7.83
C LEU A 64 0.45 5.86 -7.44
N ILE A 65 0.15 6.08 -6.17
CA ILE A 65 -0.29 7.38 -5.65
C ILE A 65 0.82 8.42 -5.77
N GLN A 66 2.05 8.09 -5.35
CA GLN A 66 3.22 8.96 -5.51
C GLN A 66 3.45 9.32 -6.98
N TYR A 67 3.30 8.34 -7.88
CA TYR A 67 3.37 8.59 -9.32
C TYR A 67 2.29 9.59 -9.79
N ALA A 68 1.05 9.45 -9.31
CA ALA A 68 -0.04 10.39 -9.60
C ALA A 68 0.27 11.82 -9.11
N TYR A 69 0.96 11.95 -7.99
CA TYR A 69 1.49 13.23 -7.47
C TYR A 69 2.80 13.70 -8.16
N LYS A 70 3.23 13.05 -9.25
CA LYS A 70 4.47 13.32 -9.98
C LYS A 70 5.76 13.10 -9.17
N GLN A 71 5.67 12.43 -8.02
CA GLN A 71 6.79 12.06 -7.16
C GLN A 71 7.47 10.79 -7.68
N THR A 72 8.03 10.87 -8.89
CA THR A 72 8.51 9.67 -9.63
C THR A 72 9.60 8.91 -8.88
N LYS A 73 10.51 9.63 -8.20
CA LYS A 73 11.59 9.00 -7.42
C LYS A 73 11.07 8.23 -6.21
N ASP A 74 10.05 8.73 -5.54
CA ASP A 74 9.47 8.05 -4.39
C ASP A 74 8.65 6.85 -4.86
N ALA A 75 7.93 6.99 -5.99
CA ALA A 75 7.25 5.88 -6.64
C ALA A 75 8.22 4.74 -7.00
N GLU A 76 9.41 5.05 -7.54
CA GLU A 76 10.46 4.05 -7.81
C GLU A 76 10.82 3.28 -6.53
N LYS A 77 11.09 3.99 -5.42
CA LYS A 77 11.42 3.35 -4.12
C LYS A 77 10.30 2.45 -3.61
N SER A 78 9.04 2.93 -3.64
CA SER A 78 7.92 2.10 -3.19
C SER A 78 7.70 0.87 -4.08
N PHE A 79 7.94 0.98 -5.39
CA PHE A 79 7.92 -0.18 -6.27
C PHE A 79 9.08 -1.15 -6.02
N GLU A 80 10.28 -0.65 -5.69
CA GLU A 80 11.42 -1.47 -5.26
C GLU A 80 11.07 -2.24 -3.99
N GLU A 81 10.58 -1.58 -2.94
CA GLU A 81 10.16 -2.21 -1.68
C GLU A 81 9.12 -3.32 -1.93
N ALA A 82 8.15 -3.07 -2.81
CA ALA A 82 7.16 -4.08 -3.17
C ALA A 82 7.79 -5.34 -3.79
N LEU A 83 8.77 -5.16 -4.68
CA LEU A 83 9.46 -6.25 -5.37
C LEU A 83 10.49 -6.96 -4.49
N GLU A 84 11.13 -6.25 -3.55
CA GLU A 84 12.00 -6.85 -2.55
C GLU A 84 11.22 -7.74 -1.57
N LEU A 85 10.03 -7.30 -1.15
CA LEU A 85 9.13 -8.07 -0.30
C LEU A 85 8.52 -9.26 -1.05
N ASN A 86 8.18 -9.06 -2.32
CA ASN A 86 7.61 -10.08 -3.17
C ASN A 86 8.05 -9.86 -4.63
N PRO A 87 9.02 -10.64 -5.13
CA PRO A 87 9.50 -10.52 -6.52
C PRO A 87 8.43 -10.77 -7.59
N ARG A 88 7.28 -11.36 -7.20
CA ARG A 88 6.12 -11.57 -8.06
C ARG A 88 5.04 -10.49 -7.89
N ALA A 89 5.33 -9.39 -7.20
CA ALA A 89 4.44 -8.24 -7.11
C ALA A 89 4.10 -7.72 -8.52
N ARG A 90 2.86 -7.27 -8.69
CA ARG A 90 2.34 -6.79 -9.98
C ARG A 90 1.53 -5.53 -9.76
N LEU A 91 1.57 -4.65 -10.74
CA LEU A 91 0.64 -3.52 -10.82
C LEU A 91 -0.79 -4.01 -11.09
N PRO A 92 -1.82 -3.27 -10.67
CA PRO A 92 -3.19 -3.51 -11.10
C PRO A 92 -3.31 -3.25 -12.61
N LYS A 93 -4.30 -3.90 -13.25
CA LYS A 93 -4.40 -3.96 -14.74
C LYS A 93 -4.62 -2.59 -15.38
N ASP A 94 -5.25 -1.70 -14.66
CA ASP A 94 -5.62 -0.33 -15.02
C ASP A 94 -4.54 0.70 -14.64
N ALA A 95 -3.39 0.28 -14.10
CA ALA A 95 -2.30 1.17 -13.76
C ALA A 95 -1.87 2.03 -14.97
N PRO A 96 -1.61 3.33 -14.80
CA PRO A 96 -1.26 4.21 -15.90
C PRO A 96 0.02 3.72 -16.59
N ARG A 97 0.06 3.79 -17.92
CA ARG A 97 1.20 3.34 -18.74
C ARG A 97 2.54 3.93 -18.28
N GLY A 98 2.52 5.16 -17.79
CA GLY A 98 3.70 5.81 -17.22
C GLY A 98 4.22 5.10 -15.97
N ALA A 99 3.36 4.78 -15.00
CA ALA A 99 3.73 4.00 -13.82
C ALA A 99 4.21 2.58 -14.19
N GLN A 100 3.63 1.96 -15.23
CA GLN A 100 4.11 0.66 -15.73
C GLN A 100 5.57 0.72 -16.18
N LYS A 101 5.97 1.81 -16.86
CA LYS A 101 7.38 2.02 -17.27
C LYS A 101 8.30 2.20 -16.06
N VAL A 102 7.85 2.93 -15.04
CA VAL A 102 8.61 3.14 -13.80
C VAL A 102 8.79 1.81 -13.06
N PHE A 103 7.72 1.03 -12.88
CA PHE A 103 7.77 -0.29 -12.26
C PHE A 103 8.65 -1.28 -13.03
N ALA A 104 8.61 -1.26 -14.37
CA ALA A 104 9.45 -2.13 -15.20
C ALA A 104 10.94 -1.82 -15.05
N ARG A 105 11.31 -0.56 -14.79
CA ARG A 105 12.71 -0.13 -14.59
C ARG A 105 13.31 -0.73 -13.33
N VAL A 106 12.54 -0.84 -12.26
CA VAL A 106 13.01 -1.30 -10.95
C VAL A 106 13.01 -2.83 -10.82
N LYS A 107 12.26 -3.55 -11.66
CA LYS A 107 12.20 -5.01 -11.68
C LYS A 107 13.58 -5.71 -11.72
N PRO A 108 14.47 -5.41 -12.68
CA PRO A 108 15.80 -6.03 -12.71
C PRO A 108 16.68 -5.68 -11.50
N HIS A 109 16.44 -4.56 -10.82
CA HIS A 109 17.17 -4.20 -9.60
C HIS A 109 16.86 -5.18 -8.46
N SER A 110 15.57 -5.45 -8.23
CA SER A 110 15.12 -6.39 -7.19
C SER A 110 15.63 -7.83 -7.41
N GLU A 111 15.70 -8.28 -8.66
CA GLU A 111 16.20 -9.63 -9.01
C GLU A 111 17.69 -9.79 -8.62
N ARG A 112 18.50 -8.75 -8.83
CA ARG A 112 19.93 -8.75 -8.46
C ARG A 112 20.16 -8.76 -6.95
N VAL A 113 19.28 -8.13 -6.17
CA VAL A 113 19.36 -8.14 -4.70
C VAL A 113 19.03 -9.52 -4.15
N THR A 114 18.03 -10.20 -4.73
CA THR A 114 17.66 -11.56 -4.31
C THR A 114 18.72 -12.60 -4.66
N ALA A 115 19.37 -12.49 -5.83
CA ALA A 115 20.42 -13.42 -6.26
C ALA A 115 21.65 -13.44 -5.34
N ARG A 116 21.99 -12.31 -4.69
CA ARG A 116 23.10 -12.26 -3.72
C ARG A 116 22.78 -12.89 -2.37
N ARG A 117 21.51 -13.06 -2.01
CA ARG A 117 21.10 -13.67 -0.73
C ARG A 117 21.10 -15.19 -0.77
N THR A 118 21.02 -15.80 -1.97
CA THR A 118 21.00 -17.25 -2.16
C THR A 118 22.38 -17.88 -2.27
N ASP A 119 23.46 -17.10 -2.33
CA ASP A 119 24.84 -17.55 -2.52
C ASP A 119 25.65 -17.58 -1.21
N ARG A 120 24.97 -17.67 -0.06
CA ARG A 120 25.60 -17.57 1.28
C ARG A 120 25.23 -18.71 2.24
N THR A 121 24.88 -19.87 1.68
CA THR A 121 24.64 -21.14 2.39
C THR A 121 25.48 -22.21 1.74
#